data_AF-A0AAW8KVJ8-F1
#
_entry.id   AF-A0AAW8KVJ8-F1
#
_cell.length_a   1.000
_cell.length_b   1.000
_cell.length_c   1.000
_cell.angle_alpha   90.00
_cell.angle_beta   90.00
_cell.angle_gamma   90.00
#
_symmetry.space_group_name_H-M   'P 1'
#
loop_
_entity.id
_entity.type
_entity.pdbx_description
1 polymer ?
#
loop_
_entity_poly.entity_id
_entity_poly.type
_entity_poly.pdbx_seq_one_letter_code
_entity_poly.pdbx_strand_id
1 'polypeptide(L)'
;VGWAQRFAMKNREIMMQSAIKALATIVPKPFQARLEAVNCHHNYVEKEEHYGEEVMVTRKGAVRARLGEYGIIPGSMGAKSFIVRGLGNQESFCSCSHGAGRVMSRTEAKRRFTVEDQIAQTEGVECRKDAAVIDE
;
A
#
# COMPACT_ATOMS: atom_id res chain seq x y z
N VAL A 1 4.17 14.56 -14.16
CA VAL A 1 3.85 14.09 -12.78
C VAL A 1 5.04 13.64 -11.93
N GLY A 2 6.26 13.54 -12.47
CA GLY A 2 7.41 12.99 -11.72
C GLY A 2 7.75 13.72 -10.42
N TRP A 3 7.51 15.04 -10.34
CA TRP A 3 7.70 15.80 -9.10
C TRP A 3 6.81 15.31 -7.96
N ALA A 4 5.50 15.11 -8.20
CA ALA A 4 4.57 14.64 -7.18
C ALA A 4 4.91 13.22 -6.70
N GLN A 5 5.41 12.37 -7.61
CA GLN A 5 5.87 11.03 -7.25
C GLN A 5 7.12 11.09 -6.36
N ARG A 6 8.09 11.95 -6.67
CA ARG A 6 9.27 12.19 -5.80
C ARG A 6 8.89 12.76 -4.45
N PHE A 7 7.96 13.70 -4.41
CA PHE A 7 7.41 14.23 -3.15
C PHE A 7 6.79 13.11 -2.31
N ALA A 8 5.93 12.28 -2.89
CA ALA A 8 5.30 11.16 -2.19
C ALA A 8 6.34 10.13 -1.70
N MET A 9 7.38 9.84 -2.49
CA MET A 9 8.47 8.97 -2.09
C MET A 9 9.23 9.55 -0.89
N LYS A 10 9.56 10.85 -0.92
CA LYS A 10 10.27 11.52 0.17
C LYS A 10 9.43 11.57 1.45
N ASN A 11 8.12 11.79 1.31
CA ASN A 11 7.20 11.74 2.44
C ASN A 11 7.23 10.35 3.13
N ARG A 12 7.13 9.26 2.36
CA ARG A 12 7.21 7.90 2.92
C ARG A 12 8.56 7.60 3.55
N GLU A 13 9.65 8.09 2.97
CA GLU A 13 11.00 7.94 3.55
C GLU A 13 11.08 8.59 4.95
N ILE A 14 10.57 9.82 5.09
CA ILE A 14 10.55 10.53 6.38
C ILE A 14 9.65 9.84 7.41
N MET A 15 8.48 9.35 6.98
CA MET A 15 7.59 8.56 7.83
C MET A 15 8.27 7.29 8.34
N MET A 16 8.95 6.55 7.45
CA MET A 16 9.70 5.33 7.80
C MET A 16 10.81 5.63 8.81
N GLN A 17 11.60 6.68 8.59
CA GLN A 17 12.63 7.11 9.53
C GLN A 17 12.06 7.44 10.91
N SER A 18 10.92 8.14 10.95
CA SER A 18 10.25 8.50 12.20
C SER A 18 9.71 7.25 12.93
N ALA A 19 9.11 6.31 12.20
CA ALA A 19 8.62 5.06 12.77
C ALA A 19 9.76 4.19 13.34
N ILE A 20 10.86 4.03 12.60
CA ILE A 20 12.04 3.29 13.08
C ILE A 20 12.61 3.94 14.34
N LYS A 21 12.70 5.28 14.38
CA LYS A 21 13.19 6.01 15.56
C LYS A 21 12.29 5.78 16.78
N ALA A 22 10.97 5.83 16.61
CA ALA A 22 10.02 5.57 17.69
C ALA A 22 10.09 4.11 18.18
N LEU A 23 10.22 3.14 17.27
CA LEU A 23 10.40 1.74 17.65
C LEU A 23 11.70 1.53 18.43
N ALA A 24 12.78 2.19 18.04
CA ALA A 24 14.07 2.10 18.73
C ALA A 24 14.06 2.61 20.17
N THR A 25 13.09 3.47 20.57
CA THR A 25 12.96 3.90 21.97
C THR A 25 12.22 2.90 22.85
N ILE A 26 11.49 1.96 22.25
CA ILE A 26 10.61 1.01 22.96
C ILE A 26 11.20 -0.40 22.92
N VAL A 27 11.80 -0.80 21.79
CA VAL A 27 12.38 -2.13 21.61
C VAL A 27 13.75 -2.17 22.29
N PRO A 28 13.94 -2.97 23.36
CA PRO A 28 15.19 -2.99 24.13
C PRO A 28 16.34 -3.68 23.38
N LYS A 29 16.04 -4.47 22.35
CA LYS A 29 17.02 -5.17 21.53
C LYS A 29 17.48 -4.27 20.38
N PRO A 30 18.79 -4.05 20.19
CA PRO A 30 19.29 -3.35 19.02
C PRO A 30 18.84 -4.06 17.73
N PHE A 31 18.37 -3.29 16.76
CA PHE A 31 17.98 -3.81 15.45
C PHE A 31 18.42 -2.85 14.33
N GLN A 32 18.51 -3.39 13.11
CA GLN A 32 18.69 -2.60 11.89
C GLN A 32 17.49 -2.82 10.98
N ALA A 33 16.85 -1.74 10.54
CA ALA A 33 15.73 -1.77 9.60
C ALA A 33 16.18 -1.40 8.18
N ARG A 34 17.28 -2.03 7.72
CA ARG A 34 17.91 -1.74 6.41
C ARG A 34 18.07 -2.97 5.51
N LEU A 35 17.59 -4.14 5.94
CA LEU A 35 17.81 -5.38 5.20
C LEU A 35 17.17 -5.31 3.81
N GLU A 36 15.89 -4.96 3.74
CA GLU A 36 15.18 -4.77 2.49
C GLU A 36 13.97 -3.85 2.73
N ALA A 37 13.78 -2.86 1.85
CA ALA A 37 12.63 -1.97 1.89
C ALA A 37 11.83 -2.13 0.60
N VAL A 38 10.68 -2.80 0.69
CA VAL A 38 9.76 -2.90 -0.45
C VAL A 38 8.97 -1.60 -0.54
N ASN A 39 9.01 -0.94 -1.70
CA ASN A 39 8.31 0.32 -1.93
C ASN A 39 7.55 0.23 -3.25
N CYS A 40 6.23 0.41 -3.17
CA CYS A 40 5.34 0.28 -4.31
C CYS A 40 4.58 1.58 -4.55
N HIS A 41 4.58 2.04 -5.79
CA HIS A 41 3.64 3.06 -6.26
C HIS A 41 2.45 2.37 -6.93
N HIS A 42 1.25 2.94 -6.75
CA HIS A 42 0.03 2.39 -7.35
C HIS A 42 -0.82 3.41 -8.11
N ASN A 43 -0.42 4.69 -8.09
CA ASN A 43 -1.04 5.78 -8.84
C ASN A 43 0.07 6.60 -9.50
N TYR A 44 0.38 6.31 -10.77
CA TYR A 44 1.45 6.96 -11.51
C TYR A 44 1.36 6.68 -13.01
N VAL A 45 2.17 7.41 -13.79
CA VAL A 45 2.47 7.09 -15.17
C VAL A 45 3.98 6.98 -15.32
N GLU A 46 4.44 5.99 -16.07
CA GLU A 46 5.85 5.73 -16.37
C GLU A 46 6.00 5.36 -17.85
N LYS A 47 7.16 5.70 -18.42
CA LYS A 47 7.53 5.30 -19.77
C LYS A 47 8.15 3.91 -19.71
N GLU A 48 7.61 2.95 -20.45
CA GLU A 48 8.05 1.56 -20.44
C GLU A 48 8.10 0.99 -21.86
N GLU A 49 8.95 0.00 -22.06
CA GLU A 49 9.00 -0.76 -23.31
C GLU A 49 8.12 -2.00 -23.17
N HIS A 50 7.12 -2.14 -24.05
CA HIS A 50 6.26 -3.32 -24.14
C HIS A 50 5.99 -3.62 -25.61
N TYR A 51 6.05 -4.89 -26.01
CA TYR A 51 5.80 -5.32 -27.39
C TYR A 51 6.70 -4.64 -28.45
N GLY A 52 7.93 -4.28 -28.07
CA GLY A 52 8.89 -3.59 -28.95
C GLY A 52 8.65 -2.09 -29.12
N GLU A 53 7.66 -1.53 -28.42
CA GLU A 53 7.29 -0.12 -28.50
C GLU A 53 7.44 0.58 -27.16
N GLU A 54 7.75 1.87 -27.22
CA GLU A 54 7.86 2.72 -26.04
C GLU A 54 6.51 3.36 -25.73
N VAL A 55 5.91 2.97 -24.61
CA VAL A 55 4.55 3.34 -24.22
C VAL A 55 4.50 4.03 -22.87
N MET A 56 3.49 4.87 -22.67
CA MET A 56 3.20 5.48 -21.37
C MET A 56 2.20 4.60 -20.60
N VAL A 57 2.68 3.84 -19.63
CA VAL A 57 1.83 2.97 -18.81
C VAL A 57 1.25 3.77 -17.65
N THR A 58 -0.07 3.94 -17.65
CA THR A 58 -0.81 4.58 -16.55
C THR A 58 -1.31 3.52 -15.58
N ARG A 59 -0.91 3.60 -14.32
CA ARG A 59 -1.43 2.75 -13.25
C ARG A 59 -2.23 3.58 -12.27
N LYS A 60 -3.48 3.16 -12.03
CA LYS A 60 -4.38 3.75 -11.03
C LYS A 60 -4.99 2.62 -10.20
N GLY A 61 -4.58 2.49 -8.95
CA GLY A 61 -4.91 1.33 -8.10
C GLY A 61 -4.23 0.03 -8.54
N ALA A 62 -3.11 0.12 -9.27
CA ALA A 62 -2.36 -1.04 -9.78
C ALA A 62 -0.86 -0.86 -9.56
N VAL A 63 -0.13 -1.93 -9.28
CA VAL A 63 1.31 -1.91 -8.98
C VAL A 63 2.06 -2.58 -10.12
N ARG A 64 3.33 -2.19 -10.35
CA ARG A 64 4.21 -2.90 -11.29
C ARG A 64 4.68 -4.21 -10.65
N ALA A 65 4.67 -5.25 -11.45
CA ALA A 65 4.91 -6.63 -11.07
C ALA A 65 5.70 -7.35 -12.18
N ARG A 66 6.88 -6.81 -12.53
CA ARG A 66 7.82 -7.51 -13.41
C ARG A 66 8.27 -8.83 -12.77
N LEU A 67 8.77 -9.74 -13.59
CA LEU A 67 9.23 -11.04 -13.10
C LEU A 67 10.25 -10.85 -11.96
N GLY A 68 9.94 -11.37 -10.78
CA GLY A 68 10.81 -11.28 -9.62
C GLY A 68 10.71 -9.99 -8.80
N GLU A 69 10.00 -8.97 -9.27
CA GLU A 69 9.87 -7.68 -8.58
C GLU A 69 8.97 -7.82 -7.34
N TYR A 70 9.42 -7.29 -6.20
CA TYR A 70 8.61 -7.29 -4.99
C TYR A 70 7.49 -6.26 -5.05
N GLY A 71 6.32 -6.69 -4.58
CA GLY A 71 5.11 -5.88 -4.45
C GLY A 71 4.52 -5.93 -3.05
N ILE A 72 3.65 -4.98 -2.73
CA ILE A 72 2.84 -4.97 -1.51
C ILE A 72 1.38 -4.85 -1.91
N ILE A 73 0.54 -5.74 -1.35
CA ILE A 73 -0.91 -5.70 -1.47
C ILE A 73 -1.50 -5.45 -0.07
N PRO A 74 -1.77 -4.18 0.31
CA PRO A 74 -2.53 -3.86 1.51
C PRO A 74 -3.94 -4.45 1.53
N GLY A 75 -4.30 -5.02 2.68
CA GLY A 75 -5.68 -5.30 3.05
C GLY A 75 -6.40 -4.07 3.63
N SER A 76 -7.65 -4.25 4.07
CA SER A 76 -8.38 -3.26 4.90
C SER A 76 -7.84 -3.24 6.34
N MET A 77 -8.35 -2.32 7.16
CA MET A 77 -8.05 -2.31 8.60
C MET A 77 -8.42 -3.66 9.23
N GLY A 78 -7.47 -4.27 9.94
CA GLY A 78 -7.62 -5.61 10.55
C GLY A 78 -7.42 -6.80 9.61
N ALA A 79 -7.36 -6.59 8.28
CA ALA A 79 -7.15 -7.67 7.31
C ALA A 79 -5.66 -7.92 7.03
N LYS A 80 -5.38 -9.11 6.48
CA LYS A 80 -4.03 -9.51 6.07
C LYS A 80 -3.53 -8.63 4.92
N SER A 81 -2.25 -8.28 4.96
CA SER A 81 -1.52 -7.68 3.84
C SER A 81 -0.49 -8.68 3.31
N PHE A 82 -0.14 -8.57 2.03
CA PHE A 82 0.75 -9.53 1.38
C PHE A 82 1.97 -8.85 0.79
N ILE A 83 3.14 -9.47 1.00
CA ILE A 83 4.33 -9.21 0.18
C ILE A 83 4.31 -10.22 -0.96
N VAL A 84 4.37 -9.74 -2.19
CA VAL A 84 4.24 -10.56 -3.40
C VAL A 84 5.47 -10.43 -4.27
N ARG A 85 5.63 -11.36 -5.21
CA ARG A 85 6.67 -11.33 -6.24
C ARG A 85 6.00 -11.39 -7.61
N GLY A 86 6.36 -10.48 -8.50
CA GLY A 86 5.74 -10.36 -9.81
C GLY A 86 6.01 -11.56 -10.71
N LEU A 87 5.00 -11.95 -11.49
CA LEU A 87 5.10 -13.01 -12.49
C LEU A 87 5.53 -12.50 -13.86
N GLY A 88 5.57 -11.17 -14.07
CA GLY A 88 5.99 -10.57 -15.35
C GLY A 88 5.04 -10.83 -16.52
N ASN A 89 3.74 -10.97 -16.25
CA ASN A 89 2.74 -11.18 -17.30
C ASN A 89 2.70 -9.97 -18.25
N GLN A 90 3.06 -10.19 -19.52
CA GLN A 90 3.09 -9.13 -20.54
C GLN A 90 1.69 -8.61 -20.88
N GLU A 91 0.66 -9.47 -20.82
CA GLU A 91 -0.74 -9.05 -21.10
C GLU A 91 -1.26 -8.03 -20.07
N SER A 92 -0.71 -8.04 -18.86
CA SER A 92 -1.03 -7.03 -17.83
C SER A 92 -0.04 -5.86 -17.81
N PHE A 93 0.79 -5.70 -18.84
CA PHE A 93 1.90 -4.73 -18.86
C PHE A 93 2.77 -4.86 -17.60
N CYS A 94 3.04 -6.12 -17.21
CA CYS A 94 3.73 -6.47 -15.98
C CYS A 94 3.13 -5.75 -14.75
N SER A 95 1.82 -5.85 -14.55
CA SER A 95 1.11 -5.18 -13.45
C SER A 95 0.23 -6.14 -12.65
N CYS A 96 -0.08 -5.77 -11.41
CA CYS A 96 -0.99 -6.48 -10.51
C CYS A 96 -1.89 -5.51 -9.70
N SER A 97 -2.83 -6.05 -8.93
CA SER A 97 -3.68 -5.27 -8.03
C SER A 97 -2.89 -4.61 -6.92
N HIS A 98 -3.33 -3.43 -6.48
CA HIS A 98 -2.72 -2.74 -5.33
C HIS A 98 -3.30 -3.18 -3.99
N GLY A 99 -4.59 -3.51 -3.88
CA GLY A 99 -5.19 -3.79 -2.58
C GLY A 99 -6.52 -4.51 -2.70
N ALA A 100 -7.19 -4.69 -1.56
CA ALA A 100 -8.47 -5.41 -1.47
C ALA A 100 -9.62 -4.79 -2.29
N GLY A 101 -9.50 -3.50 -2.65
CA GLY A 101 -10.57 -2.76 -3.30
C GLY A 101 -11.71 -2.44 -2.32
N ARG A 102 -12.74 -1.76 -2.81
CA ARG A 102 -13.90 -1.36 -2.01
C ARG A 102 -15.16 -1.89 -2.66
N VAL A 103 -15.99 -2.60 -1.89
CA VAL A 103 -17.27 -3.13 -2.36
C VAL A 103 -18.40 -2.09 -2.26
N MET A 104 -18.22 -1.04 -1.47
CA MET A 104 -19.22 0.03 -1.29
C MET A 104 -18.57 1.41 -1.14
N SER A 105 -19.37 2.46 -1.30
CA SER A 105 -18.94 3.86 -1.13
C SER A 105 -18.68 4.20 0.34
N ARG A 106 -17.98 5.32 0.60
CA ARG A 106 -17.66 5.74 1.99
C ARG A 106 -18.94 6.12 2.73
N THR A 107 -19.80 6.84 2.03
CA THR A 107 -21.12 7.24 2.53
C THR A 107 -21.97 6.03 2.89
N GLU A 108 -21.95 4.98 2.05
CA GLU A 108 -22.72 3.78 2.35
C GLU A 108 -22.13 2.98 3.52
N ALA A 109 -20.80 2.88 3.61
CA ALA A 109 -20.15 2.27 4.77
C ALA A 109 -20.52 3.00 6.07
N LYS A 110 -20.46 4.34 6.11
CA LYS A 110 -20.88 5.14 7.27
C LYS A 110 -22.35 5.01 7.64
N ARG A 111 -23.20 4.63 6.67
CA ARG A 111 -24.63 4.39 6.93
C ARG A 111 -24.89 2.99 7.50
N ARG A 112 -24.06 2.01 7.15
CA ARG A 112 -24.26 0.59 7.49
C ARG A 112 -23.52 0.15 8.74
N PHE A 113 -22.34 0.69 8.97
CA PHE A 113 -21.45 0.27 10.05
C PHE A 113 -21.47 1.27 11.20
N THR A 114 -21.25 0.73 12.39
CA THR A 114 -21.15 1.45 13.66
C THR A 114 -19.71 1.45 14.16
N VAL A 115 -19.44 2.22 15.22
CA VAL A 115 -18.12 2.17 15.88
C VAL A 115 -17.91 0.79 16.52
N GLU A 116 -18.97 0.20 17.05
CA GLU A 116 -18.97 -1.13 17.65
C GLU A 116 -18.58 -2.20 16.62
N ASP A 117 -19.10 -2.10 15.38
CA ASP A 117 -18.70 -2.98 14.29
C ASP A 117 -17.20 -2.83 13.98
N GLN A 118 -16.68 -1.61 13.96
CA GLN A 118 -15.25 -1.36 13.73
C GLN A 118 -14.40 -1.95 14.86
N ILE A 119 -14.81 -1.79 16.11
CA ILE A 119 -14.13 -2.35 17.29
C ILE A 119 -14.06 -3.88 17.18
N ALA A 120 -15.18 -4.52 16.84
CA ALA A 120 -15.24 -5.97 16.67
C ALA A 120 -14.36 -6.46 15.51
N GLN A 121 -14.39 -5.77 14.35
CA GLN A 121 -13.59 -6.15 13.18
C GLN A 121 -12.08 -5.96 13.38
N THR A 122 -11.69 -5.07 14.30
CA THR A 122 -10.29 -4.77 14.62
C THR A 122 -9.88 -5.29 15.99
N GLU A 123 -10.57 -6.32 16.49
CA GLU A 123 -10.19 -6.98 17.74
C GLU A 123 -8.75 -7.50 17.66
N GLY A 124 -7.96 -7.23 18.70
CA GLY A 124 -6.53 -7.56 18.74
C GLY A 124 -5.64 -6.64 17.90
N VAL A 125 -6.18 -5.62 17.24
CA VAL A 125 -5.43 -4.61 16.47
C VAL A 125 -5.56 -3.24 17.14
N GLU A 126 -4.42 -2.62 17.42
CA GLU A 126 -4.35 -1.24 17.91
C GLU A 126 -4.52 -0.28 16.74
N CYS A 127 -5.62 0.46 16.74
CA CYS A 127 -5.93 1.45 15.73
C CYS A 127 -6.93 2.48 16.28
N ARG A 128 -7.09 3.59 15.57
CA ARG A 128 -8.12 4.59 15.86
C ARG A 128 -9.52 3.95 15.69
N LYS A 129 -10.42 4.16 16.65
CA LYS A 129 -11.76 3.55 16.73
C LYS A 129 -12.79 4.65 17.02
N ASP A 130 -13.11 5.46 16.02
CA ASP A 130 -14.10 6.53 16.13
C ASP A 130 -14.87 6.74 14.83
N ALA A 131 -15.93 7.56 14.89
CA ALA A 131 -16.83 7.78 13.76
C ALA A 131 -16.15 8.33 12.49
N ALA A 132 -14.96 8.89 12.60
CA ALA A 132 -14.23 9.41 11.44
C ALA A 132 -13.57 8.32 10.60
N VAL A 133 -13.46 7.09 11.10
CA VAL A 133 -12.73 5.97 10.47
C VAL A 133 -13.58 4.71 10.25
N ILE A 134 -14.90 4.79 10.40
CA ILE A 134 -15.83 3.66 10.17
C ILE A 134 -15.84 3.19 8.69
N ASP A 135 -15.43 4.05 7.75
CA ASP A 135 -15.45 3.77 6.32
C ASP A 135 -14.17 3.15 5.73
N GLU A 136 -13.22 2.78 6.59
CA GLU A 136 -11.90 2.21 6.27
C GLU A 136 -11.85 0.68 6.40
#